data_AF-A0A1F3S8Q7-F1
#
_entry.id   AF-A0A1F3S8Q7-F1
#
_cell.length_a   1.000
_cell.length_b   1.000
_cell.length_c   1.000
_cell.angle_alpha   90.00
_cell.angle_beta   90.00
_cell.angle_gamma   90.00
#
_symmetry.space_group_name_H-M   'P 1'
#
loop_
_entity.id
_entity.type
_entity.pdbx_description
1 polymer ?
#
loop_
_entity_poly.entity_id
_entity_poly.type
_entity_poly.pdbx_seq_one_letter_code
_entity_poly.pdbx_strand_id
1 'polypeptide(L)'
;MKGKIFLAAMVVLLGVLACTKDQTPPAECVDAVSFAADVAPLIAVNCSTSGCHDASAAGGYDLSSYVGIEANASRILNVINHDSGFVPMPGW
;
A
#
# COMPACT_ATOMS: atom_id res chain seq x y z
N MET A 1 -39.61 21.73 -20.24
CA MET A 1 -38.20 21.41 -20.55
C MET A 1 -37.22 22.11 -19.61
N LYS A 2 -37.34 23.42 -19.36
CA LYS A 2 -36.48 24.17 -18.43
C LYS A 2 -36.43 23.57 -17.01
N GLY A 3 -37.57 23.20 -16.42
CA GLY A 3 -37.62 22.63 -15.06
C GLY A 3 -36.93 21.27 -14.88
N LYS A 4 -36.82 20.46 -15.94
CA LYS A 4 -36.10 19.18 -15.91
C LYS A 4 -34.58 19.38 -15.93
N ILE A 5 -34.12 20.44 -16.62
CA ILE A 5 -32.72 20.85 -16.67
C ILE A 5 -32.29 21.40 -15.31
N PHE A 6 -33.13 22.21 -14.66
CA PHE A 6 -32.87 22.70 -13.29
C PHE A 6 -32.83 21.57 -12.25
N LEU A 7 -33.75 20.61 -12.34
CA LEU A 7 -33.77 19.46 -11.41
C LEU A 7 -32.54 18.55 -11.61
N ALA A 8 -32.12 18.31 -12.85
CA ALA A 8 -30.92 17.55 -13.16
C ALA A 8 -29.65 18.26 -12.66
N ALA A 9 -29.54 19.58 -12.83
CA ALA A 9 -28.41 20.37 -12.33
C ALA A 9 -28.31 20.34 -10.79
N MET A 10 -29.44 20.36 -10.08
CA MET A 10 -29.47 20.27 -8.62
C MET A 10 -29.00 18.90 -8.12
N VAL A 11 -29.45 17.81 -8.76
CA VAL A 11 -29.05 16.43 -8.39
C VAL A 11 -27.57 16.19 -8.65
N VAL A 12 -27.02 16.73 -9.74
CA VAL A 12 -25.58 16.67 -10.03
C VAL A 12 -24.79 17.45 -8.98
N LEU A 13 -25.22 18.66 -8.62
CA LEU A 13 -24.54 19.50 -7.61
C LEU A 13 -24.55 18.85 -6.22
N LEU A 14 -25.64 18.18 -5.84
CA LEU A 14 -25.75 17.39 -4.60
C LEU A 14 -24.85 16.14 -4.61
N GLY A 15 -24.67 15.50 -5.77
CA GLY A 15 -23.80 14.33 -5.92
C GLY A 15 -22.31 14.64 -5.76
N VAL A 16 -21.86 15.83 -6.17
CA VAL A 16 -20.43 16.22 -6.03
C VAL A 16 -20.06 16.59 -4.59
N LEU A 17 -21.03 17.10 -3.80
CA LEU A 17 -20.81 17.46 -2.39
C LEU A 17 -20.88 16.26 -1.43
N ALA A 18 -21.54 15.18 -1.84
CA ALA A 18 -21.61 13.93 -1.05
C ALA A 18 -20.33 13.07 -1.15
N CYS A 19 -19.44 13.38 -2.10
CA CYS A 19 -18.22 12.62 -2.35
C CYS A 19 -16.98 13.29 -1.71
N THR A 20 -17.08 13.66 -0.43
CA THR A 20 -15.86 13.84 0.37
C THR A 20 -15.33 12.45 0.66
N LYS A 21 -14.32 12.04 -0.12
CA LYS A 21 -13.50 10.85 0.11
C LYS A 21 -13.26 10.74 1.62
N ASP A 22 -13.73 9.66 2.25
CA ASP A 22 -13.62 9.47 3.70
C ASP A 22 -12.13 9.56 4.08
N GLN A 23 -11.72 10.71 4.62
CA GLN A 23 -10.37 10.90 5.12
C GLN A 23 -10.42 10.48 6.56
N THR A 24 -10.09 9.20 6.81
CA THR A 24 -9.81 8.75 8.17
C THR A 24 -8.71 9.64 8.74
N PRO A 25 -8.87 10.17 9.97
CA PRO A 25 -7.79 10.90 10.64
C PRO A 25 -6.49 10.10 10.56
N PRO A 26 -5.32 10.75 10.42
CA PRO A 26 -4.04 10.05 10.47
C PRO A 26 -4.04 9.14 11.69
N ALA A 27 -3.74 7.86 11.48
CA ALA A 27 -3.62 6.94 12.59
C ALA A 27 -2.51 7.46 13.52
N GLU A 28 -2.88 7.90 14.72
CA GLU A 28 -1.92 8.17 15.79
C GLU A 28 -1.36 6.81 16.22
N CYS A 29 -0.21 6.42 15.69
CA CYS A 29 0.45 5.16 16.02
C CYS A 29 0.98 5.23 17.47
N VAL A 30 0.11 4.96 18.45
CA VAL A 30 0.48 4.89 19.87
C VAL A 30 1.18 3.58 20.25
N ASP A 31 1.16 2.59 19.37
CA ASP A 31 1.83 1.31 19.58
C ASP A 31 3.29 1.37 19.12
N ALA A 32 4.19 0.93 20.01
CA ALA A 32 5.58 0.71 19.67
C ALA A 32 5.69 -0.54 18.80
N VAL A 33 6.00 -0.36 17.52
CA VAL A 33 6.26 -1.46 16.58
C VAL A 33 7.70 -1.92 16.71
N SER A 34 7.89 -3.21 16.95
CA SER A 34 9.19 -3.88 17.01
C SER A 34 9.48 -4.55 15.68
N PHE A 35 10.65 -4.26 15.10
CA PHE A 35 11.08 -4.99 13.90
C PHE A 35 11.12 -6.50 14.14
N ALA A 36 11.72 -6.94 15.25
CA ALA A 36 11.93 -8.37 15.50
C ALA A 36 10.64 -9.13 15.80
N ALA A 37 9.67 -8.48 16.47
CA ALA A 37 8.42 -9.13 16.84
C ALA A 37 7.33 -8.99 15.77
N ASP A 38 7.27 -7.84 15.09
CA ASP A 38 6.13 -7.50 14.24
C ASP A 38 6.48 -7.55 12.75
N VAL A 39 7.66 -7.06 12.34
CA VAL A 39 8.00 -6.91 10.92
C VAL A 39 8.73 -8.13 10.35
N ALA A 40 9.77 -8.59 11.05
CA ALA A 40 10.62 -9.68 10.58
C ALA A 40 9.84 -10.98 10.31
N PRO A 41 8.90 -11.41 11.18
CA PRO A 41 8.12 -12.62 10.90
C PRO A 41 7.23 -12.47 9.66
N LEU A 42 6.66 -11.28 9.44
CA LEU A 42 5.82 -11.02 8.27
C LEU A 42 6.63 -11.07 6.97
N ILE A 43 7.82 -10.47 6.96
CA ILE A 43 8.71 -10.51 5.80
C ILE A 43 9.20 -11.93 5.54
N ALA A 44 9.60 -12.67 6.59
CA ALA A 44 10.07 -14.04 6.46
C ALA A 44 9.01 -14.98 5.83
N VAL A 45 7.74 -14.83 6.22
CA VAL A 45 6.66 -15.69 5.75
C VAL A 45 6.17 -15.31 4.34
N ASN A 46 6.08 -14.02 4.04
CA ASN A 46 5.35 -13.55 2.86
C ASN A 46 6.24 -12.99 1.74
N CYS A 47 7.49 -12.61 2.05
CA CYS A 47 8.34 -11.90 1.10
C CYS A 47 9.65 -12.65 0.86
N SER A 48 10.38 -12.99 1.92
CA SER A 48 11.64 -13.75 1.89
C SER A 48 11.38 -15.25 1.70
N THR A 49 10.57 -15.58 0.71
CA THR A 49 10.25 -16.95 0.31
C THR A 49 11.27 -17.47 -0.68
N SER A 50 11.47 -18.79 -0.68
CA SER A 50 12.52 -19.39 -1.48
C SER A 50 12.28 -19.16 -2.98
N GLY A 51 13.28 -18.61 -3.67
CA GLY A 51 13.17 -18.26 -5.09
C GLY A 51 12.49 -16.91 -5.39
N CYS A 52 12.15 -16.11 -4.38
CA CYS A 52 11.61 -14.76 -4.56
C CYS A 52 12.49 -13.70 -3.87
N HIS A 53 12.37 -13.43 -2.57
CA HIS A 53 13.24 -12.46 -1.88
C HIS A 53 14.10 -13.07 -0.77
N ASP A 54 14.48 -14.33 -0.95
CA ASP A 54 15.47 -14.99 -0.10
C ASP A 54 16.91 -14.57 -0.47
N ALA A 55 17.90 -15.24 0.12
CA ALA A 55 19.31 -14.99 -0.14
C ALA A 55 19.75 -15.18 -1.61
N SER A 56 18.93 -15.83 -2.45
CA SER A 56 19.20 -15.92 -3.89
C SER A 56 18.89 -14.61 -4.63
N ALA A 57 18.08 -13.74 -4.01
CA ALA A 57 17.59 -12.49 -4.58
C ALA A 57 16.98 -12.64 -5.99
N ALA A 58 16.37 -13.79 -6.30
CA ALA A 58 15.80 -14.07 -7.62
C ALA A 58 14.68 -13.08 -8.03
N GLY A 59 13.94 -12.55 -7.06
CA GLY A 59 12.96 -11.46 -7.17
C GLY A 59 13.58 -10.06 -7.13
N GLY A 60 14.92 -9.97 -7.23
CA GLY A 60 15.69 -8.74 -7.37
C GLY A 60 16.26 -8.16 -6.07
N TYR A 61 15.80 -8.63 -4.90
CA TYR A 61 16.24 -8.12 -3.60
C TYR A 61 16.33 -9.26 -2.59
N ASP A 62 17.40 -9.29 -1.79
CA ASP A 62 17.52 -10.15 -0.62
C ASP A 62 16.88 -9.44 0.60
N LEU A 63 15.77 -9.99 1.08
CA LEU A 63 15.03 -9.49 2.23
C LEU A 63 15.13 -10.46 3.42
N SER A 64 16.12 -11.36 3.42
CA SER A 64 16.34 -12.35 4.49
C SER A 64 17.02 -11.77 5.74
N SER A 65 17.48 -10.51 5.68
CA SER A 65 18.21 -9.83 6.76
C SER A 65 17.61 -8.47 7.08
N TYR A 66 17.81 -8.01 8.33
CA TYR A 66 17.41 -6.67 8.75
C TYR A 66 18.00 -5.58 7.85
N VAL A 67 19.28 -5.67 7.52
CA VAL A 67 19.98 -4.67 6.69
C VAL A 67 19.37 -4.61 5.28
N GLY A 68 19.06 -5.77 4.68
CA GLY A 68 18.40 -5.83 3.39
C GLY A 68 17.00 -5.21 3.41
N ILE A 69 16.22 -5.47 4.48
CA ILE A 69 14.89 -4.91 4.64
C ILE A 69 14.93 -3.40 4.88
N GLU A 70 15.78 -2.95 5.80
CA GLU A 70 15.96 -1.53 6.14
C GLU A 70 16.34 -0.71 4.90
N ALA A 71 17.32 -1.18 4.14
CA ALA A 71 17.81 -0.50 2.94
C ALA A 71 16.72 -0.35 1.84
N ASN A 72 15.67 -1.17 1.89
CA ASN A 72 14.61 -1.20 0.89
C ASN A 72 13.22 -0.82 1.43
N ALA A 73 13.12 -0.34 2.67
CA ALA A 73 11.83 -0.14 3.36
C ALA A 73 10.83 0.70 2.57
N SER A 74 11.25 1.84 2.02
CA SER A 74 10.36 2.69 1.20
C SER A 74 9.92 2.00 -0.09
N ARG A 75 10.80 1.22 -0.72
CA ARG A 75 10.47 0.50 -1.96
C ARG A 75 9.50 -0.64 -1.70
N ILE A 76 9.68 -1.37 -0.59
CA ILE A 76 8.76 -2.40 -0.13
C ILE A 76 7.36 -1.79 0.04
N LEU A 77 7.25 -0.66 0.74
CA LEU A 77 5.97 0.01 0.95
C LEU A 77 5.30 0.42 -0.36
N ASN A 78 6.05 1.04 -1.28
CA ASN A 78 5.51 1.50 -2.56
C ASN A 78 5.05 0.33 -3.46
N VAL A 79 5.78 -0.78 -3.45
CA VAL A 79 5.40 -1.99 -4.18
C VAL A 79 4.13 -2.61 -3.57
N ILE A 80 4.02 -2.71 -2.25
CA ILE A 80 2.82 -3.24 -1.57
C ILE A 80 1.60 -2.35 -1.85
N ASN A 81 1.78 -1.03 -1.88
CA ASN A 81 0.71 -0.08 -2.20
C ASN A 81 0.35 -0.05 -3.69
N HIS A 82 1.11 -0.73 -4.55
CA HIS A 82 1.01 -0.64 -6.00
C HIS A 82 1.07 0.81 -6.51
N ASP A 83 2.00 1.60 -5.94
CA ASP A 83 2.18 2.99 -6.33
C ASP A 83 2.63 3.09 -7.80
N SER A 84 2.19 4.16 -8.47
CA SER A 84 2.55 4.40 -9.87
C SER A 84 4.07 4.46 -10.06
N GLY A 85 4.59 3.70 -11.02
CA GLY A 85 6.03 3.63 -11.32
C GLY A 85 6.76 2.49 -10.60
N PHE A 86 6.07 1.69 -9.78
CA PHE A 86 6.62 0.49 -9.16
C PHE A 86 6.06 -0.77 -9.84
N VAL A 87 6.91 -1.78 -9.99
CA VAL A 87 6.52 -3.08 -10.58
C VAL A 87 5.94 -3.95 -9.45
N PRO A 88 4.67 -4.39 -9.54
CA PRO A 88 4.08 -5.27 -8.54
C PRO A 88 4.77 -6.64 -8.55
N MET A 89 4.68 -7.37 -7.45
CA MET A 89 5.18 -8.74 -7.38
C MET A 89 4.50 -9.61 -8.44
N PRO A 90 5.21 -10.57 -9.03
CA PRO A 90 4.60 -11.50 -9.96
C PRO A 90 3.46 -12.28 -9.29
N GLY A 91 2.29 -12.30 -9.92
CA GLY A 91 1.06 -12.89 -9.37
C GLY A 91 0.72 -14.23 -10.02
N TRP A 92 1.66 -15.18 -10.03
CA TRP A 92 1.38 -16.56 -10.42
C TRP A 92 0.97 -17.43 -9.24
#